data_AF-A0A2N2S371-F1
#
_entry.id   AF-A0A2N2S371-F1
#
_cell.length_a   1.000
_cell.length_b   1.000
_cell.length_c   1.000
_cell.angle_alpha   90.00
_cell.angle_beta   90.00
_cell.angle_gamma   90.00
#
_symmetry.space_group_name_H-M   'P 1'
#
loop_
_entity.id
_entity.type
_entity.pdbx_description
1 polymer ?
#
loop_
_entity_poly.entity_id
_entity_poly.type
_entity_poly.pdbx_seq_one_letter_code
_entity_poly.pdbx_strand_id
1 'polypeptide(L)'
;CNLYFGAAGPALQRYIDLMHEAIAASGDVLSEKNQVDARMFTPEFVIEADRLFDEAERLVADDAVRLKHVLAARMPVDYVVLMRRAEYVVATAGQPWKLDFERRRNRLFDTAKAEQVSQYRQDGKLEELASLIAIERRTAPIPDFVSGAAGTDWVEFQDLGFNRYYDAPIVQDAAASDGAAVRMSGKSAAWSVQFKLDKLPAEGRWDLYMAIRADAGAGDLAKTAVQVGSHPPMNRFVAVPLDGLAKGTYQYVKVPGGPFVREVNHEKGVHVQAVPAAGAEHVFVDRLIAVRIR
;
A
#
# COMPACT_ATOMS: atom_id res chain seq x y z
N CYS A 1 -22.13 12.64 -16.38
CA CYS A 1 -22.59 12.30 -15.01
C CYS A 1 -24.13 12.17 -14.90
N ASN A 2 -24.94 13.16 -15.31
CA ASN A 2 -26.39 13.16 -15.07
C ASN A 2 -27.17 11.95 -15.62
N LEU A 3 -26.81 11.43 -16.80
CA LEU A 3 -27.49 10.26 -17.37
C LEU A 3 -27.31 8.97 -16.54
N TYR A 4 -26.19 8.86 -15.82
CA TYR A 4 -25.84 7.66 -15.05
C TYR A 4 -26.19 7.80 -13.56
N PHE A 5 -25.99 8.99 -12.99
CA PHE A 5 -26.21 9.27 -11.57
C PHE A 5 -27.50 10.07 -11.28
N GLY A 6 -28.26 10.49 -12.28
CA GLY A 6 -29.47 11.28 -12.08
C GLY A 6 -29.19 12.62 -11.37
N ALA A 7 -29.98 12.92 -10.34
CA ALA A 7 -29.85 14.13 -9.53
C ALA A 7 -28.50 14.22 -8.78
N ALA A 8 -27.82 13.09 -8.54
CA ALA A 8 -26.48 13.07 -7.93
C ALA A 8 -25.37 13.49 -8.90
N GLY A 9 -25.65 13.58 -10.21
CA GLY A 9 -24.67 13.88 -11.26
C GLY A 9 -23.74 15.08 -10.97
N PRO A 10 -24.25 16.23 -10.50
CA PRO A 10 -23.42 17.36 -10.13
C PRO A 10 -22.45 17.09 -8.96
N ALA A 11 -22.86 16.33 -7.94
CA ALA A 11 -22.00 15.98 -6.82
C ALA A 11 -20.87 15.03 -7.25
N LEU A 12 -21.18 14.04 -8.12
CA LEU A 12 -20.17 13.14 -8.67
C LEU A 12 -19.22 13.85 -9.64
N GLN A 13 -19.68 14.86 -10.37
CA GLN A 13 -18.79 15.68 -11.19
C GLN A 13 -17.76 16.42 -10.32
N ARG A 14 -18.21 17.05 -9.22
CA ARG A 14 -17.28 17.70 -8.27
C ARG A 14 -16.30 16.73 -7.64
N TYR A 15 -16.71 15.47 -7.39
CA TYR A 15 -15.79 14.45 -6.88
C TYR A 15 -14.72 14.07 -7.93
N ILE A 16 -15.10 13.98 -9.21
CA ILE A 16 -14.14 13.76 -10.31
C ILE A 16 -13.17 14.94 -10.43
N ASP A 17 -13.67 16.16 -10.33
CA ASP A 17 -12.84 17.37 -10.37
C ASP A 17 -11.88 17.40 -9.16
N LEU A 18 -12.36 17.06 -7.96
CA LEU A 18 -11.53 16.90 -6.75
C LEU A 18 -10.41 15.87 -6.97
N MET A 19 -10.67 14.73 -7.61
CA MET A 19 -9.62 13.75 -7.94
C MET A 19 -8.57 14.34 -8.89
N HIS A 20 -8.99 15.10 -9.90
CA HIS A 20 -8.07 15.77 -10.83
C HIS A 20 -7.21 16.83 -10.15
N GLU A 21 -7.79 17.62 -9.25
CA GLU A 21 -7.07 18.63 -8.49
C GLU A 21 -6.08 17.97 -7.52
N ALA A 22 -6.51 16.95 -6.79
CA ALA A 22 -5.69 16.25 -5.81
C ALA A 22 -4.47 15.59 -6.46
N ILE A 23 -4.64 14.96 -7.62
CA ILE A 23 -3.49 14.38 -8.32
C ILE A 23 -2.55 15.42 -8.92
N ALA A 24 -3.09 16.49 -9.49
CA ALA A 24 -2.26 17.58 -10.02
C ALA A 24 -1.42 18.22 -8.92
N ALA A 25 -1.99 18.38 -7.72
CA ALA A 25 -1.30 18.91 -6.55
C ALA A 25 -0.26 17.93 -5.97
N SER A 26 -0.58 16.63 -5.91
CA SER A 26 0.33 15.64 -5.34
C SER A 26 1.48 15.25 -6.27
N GLY A 27 1.27 15.39 -7.58
CA GLY A 27 2.20 14.92 -8.61
C GLY A 27 2.33 13.40 -8.64
N ASP A 28 1.38 12.66 -8.08
CA ASP A 28 1.33 11.20 -8.18
C ASP A 28 1.10 10.76 -9.63
N VAL A 29 1.53 9.54 -9.96
CA VAL A 29 1.34 8.95 -11.29
C VAL A 29 0.13 8.02 -11.25
N LEU A 30 -0.90 8.28 -12.08
CA LEU A 30 -1.98 7.30 -12.29
C LEU A 30 -1.49 6.20 -13.24
N SER A 31 -1.06 5.11 -12.65
CA SER A 31 -0.84 3.84 -13.37
C SER A 31 -2.01 2.88 -13.20
N GLU A 32 -1.98 1.75 -13.92
CA GLU A 32 -2.98 0.69 -13.80
C GLU A 32 -3.08 0.11 -12.37
N LYS A 33 -2.00 0.18 -11.57
CA LYS A 33 -1.89 -0.48 -10.25
C LYS A 33 -1.45 0.48 -9.15
N ASN A 34 -2.18 1.58 -9.00
CA ASN A 34 -1.91 2.54 -7.92
C ASN A 34 -2.26 1.94 -6.57
N GLN A 35 -1.43 2.27 -5.60
CA GLN A 35 -1.58 1.82 -4.23
C GLN A 35 -2.31 2.88 -3.39
N VAL A 36 -2.86 2.46 -2.26
CA VAL A 36 -3.64 3.34 -1.37
C VAL A 36 -2.80 4.39 -0.63
N ASP A 37 -1.47 4.23 -0.63
CA ASP A 37 -0.49 5.18 -0.07
C ASP A 37 -0.24 6.41 -0.96
N ALA A 38 -0.94 6.55 -2.10
CA ALA A 38 -0.81 7.72 -2.94
C ALA A 38 -1.06 9.02 -2.15
N ARG A 39 -0.23 10.03 -2.41
CA ARG A 39 -0.20 11.31 -1.68
C ARG A 39 -1.45 12.15 -1.92
N MET A 40 -2.16 11.93 -3.03
CA MET A 40 -3.44 12.58 -3.32
C MET A 40 -4.53 12.30 -2.29
N PHE A 41 -4.45 11.16 -1.57
CA PHE A 41 -5.43 10.79 -0.56
C PHE A 41 -5.09 11.43 0.79
N THR A 42 -5.21 12.75 0.86
CA THR A 42 -5.04 13.51 2.10
C THR A 42 -6.27 13.44 3.00
N PRO A 43 -6.18 13.80 4.30
CA PRO A 43 -7.35 13.96 5.16
C PRO A 43 -8.42 14.89 4.55
N GLU A 44 -8.00 16.00 3.95
CA GLU A 44 -8.90 16.98 3.32
C GLU A 44 -9.63 16.37 2.12
N PHE A 45 -8.90 15.60 1.29
CA PHE A 45 -9.49 14.88 0.15
C PHE A 45 -10.58 13.91 0.62
N VAL A 46 -10.30 13.06 1.61
CA VAL A 46 -11.28 12.04 2.06
C VAL A 46 -12.49 12.67 2.75
N ILE A 47 -12.31 13.78 3.48
CA ILE A 47 -13.41 14.53 4.09
C ILE A 47 -14.33 15.12 3.03
N GLU A 48 -13.76 15.77 2.01
CA GLU A 48 -14.56 16.38 0.94
C GLU A 48 -15.21 15.33 0.04
N ALA A 49 -14.51 14.22 -0.25
CA ALA A 49 -15.08 13.09 -0.95
C ALA A 49 -16.30 12.52 -0.19
N ASP A 50 -16.18 12.28 1.12
CA ASP A 50 -17.31 11.82 1.95
C ASP A 50 -18.49 12.81 1.89
N ARG A 51 -18.23 14.12 1.98
CA ARG A 51 -19.28 15.14 1.88
C ARG A 51 -20.02 15.09 0.54
N LEU A 52 -19.29 14.96 -0.56
CA LEU A 52 -19.86 14.88 -1.91
C LEU A 52 -20.67 13.59 -2.11
N PHE A 53 -20.19 12.46 -1.58
CA PHE A 53 -20.92 11.20 -1.63
C PHE A 53 -22.16 11.18 -0.73
N ASP A 54 -22.10 11.77 0.46
CA ASP A 54 -23.28 11.91 1.34
C ASP A 54 -24.35 12.80 0.68
N GLU A 55 -23.94 13.88 0.00
CA GLU A 55 -24.84 14.71 -0.80
C GLU A 55 -25.45 13.91 -1.97
N ALA A 56 -24.62 13.16 -2.71
CA ALA A 56 -25.05 12.33 -3.82
C ALA A 56 -26.08 11.28 -3.40
N GLU A 57 -25.81 10.52 -2.34
CA GLU A 57 -26.72 9.49 -1.81
C GLU A 57 -28.06 10.10 -1.42
N ARG A 58 -28.05 11.26 -0.73
CA ARG A 58 -29.28 11.97 -0.34
C ARG A 58 -30.12 12.41 -1.54
N LEU A 59 -29.49 12.85 -2.63
CA LEU A 59 -30.19 13.35 -3.82
C LEU A 59 -30.90 12.24 -4.62
N VAL A 60 -30.53 10.97 -4.42
CA VAL A 60 -31.10 9.83 -5.13
C VAL A 60 -31.63 8.75 -4.19
N ALA A 61 -31.90 9.08 -2.92
CA ALA A 61 -32.32 8.13 -1.90
C ALA A 61 -33.58 7.33 -2.30
N ASP A 62 -34.51 7.96 -3.03
CA ASP A 62 -35.75 7.34 -3.50
C ASP A 62 -35.63 6.67 -4.89
N ASP A 63 -34.44 6.69 -5.52
CA ASP A 63 -34.14 6.04 -6.79
C ASP A 63 -33.10 4.93 -6.59
N ALA A 64 -33.59 3.70 -6.34
CA ALA A 64 -32.74 2.55 -6.04
C ALA A 64 -31.68 2.25 -7.12
N VAL A 65 -31.98 2.53 -8.40
CA VAL A 65 -31.02 2.30 -9.49
C VAL A 65 -29.88 3.30 -9.41
N ARG A 66 -30.19 4.58 -9.20
CA ARG A 66 -29.16 5.62 -9.10
C ARG A 66 -28.39 5.52 -7.79
N LEU A 67 -29.05 5.18 -6.69
CA LEU A 67 -28.40 4.94 -5.41
C LEU A 67 -27.37 3.81 -5.52
N LYS A 68 -27.70 2.71 -6.21
CA LYS A 68 -26.75 1.61 -6.49
C LYS A 68 -25.48 2.14 -7.21
N HIS A 69 -25.64 2.97 -8.24
CA HIS A 69 -24.50 3.57 -8.94
C HIS A 69 -23.65 4.47 -8.04
N VAL A 70 -24.26 5.28 -7.19
CA VAL A 70 -23.54 6.16 -6.25
C VAL A 70 -22.73 5.34 -5.25
N LEU A 71 -23.33 4.29 -4.67
CA LEU A 71 -22.65 3.38 -3.74
C LEU A 71 -21.47 2.68 -4.41
N ALA A 72 -21.65 2.20 -5.65
CA ALA A 72 -20.58 1.57 -6.41
C ALA A 72 -19.40 2.53 -6.65
N ALA A 73 -19.70 3.79 -6.98
CA ALA A 73 -18.68 4.83 -7.15
C ALA A 73 -17.99 5.25 -5.84
N ARG A 74 -18.63 5.07 -4.67
CA ARG A 74 -18.05 5.36 -3.35
C ARG A 74 -17.08 4.28 -2.86
N MET A 75 -17.20 3.04 -3.35
CA MET A 75 -16.38 1.92 -2.87
C MET A 75 -14.86 2.22 -2.80
N PRO A 76 -14.22 2.87 -3.80
CA PRO A 76 -12.80 3.18 -3.72
C PRO A 76 -12.42 4.13 -2.57
N VAL A 77 -13.29 5.08 -2.22
CA VAL A 77 -13.09 5.99 -1.07
C VAL A 77 -13.15 5.19 0.23
N ASP A 78 -14.14 4.31 0.36
CA ASP A 78 -14.27 3.46 1.53
C ASP A 78 -13.07 2.52 1.70
N TYR A 79 -12.60 1.96 0.59
CA TYR A 79 -11.38 1.16 0.57
C TYR A 79 -10.17 1.96 1.07
N VAL A 80 -9.91 3.15 0.52
CA VAL A 80 -8.79 4.01 0.96
C VAL A 80 -8.88 4.36 2.44
N VAL A 81 -10.06 4.78 2.92
CA VAL A 81 -10.27 5.16 4.32
C VAL A 81 -10.07 3.98 5.28
N LEU A 82 -10.58 2.80 4.94
CA LEU A 82 -10.41 1.60 5.76
C LEU A 82 -8.95 1.14 5.80
N MET A 83 -8.25 1.20 4.66
CA MET A 83 -6.86 0.78 4.56
C MET A 83 -5.91 1.70 5.33
N ARG A 84 -6.15 3.01 5.33
CA ARG A 84 -5.31 4.03 5.98
C ARG A 84 -5.92 4.58 7.27
N ARG A 85 -6.81 3.80 7.91
CA ARG A 85 -7.57 4.23 9.08
C ARG A 85 -6.72 4.80 10.21
N ALA A 86 -5.56 4.19 10.48
CA ALA A 86 -4.68 4.62 11.56
C ALA A 86 -4.15 6.05 11.33
N GLU A 87 -3.78 6.38 10.09
CA GLU A 87 -3.34 7.72 9.70
C GLU A 87 -4.47 8.73 9.83
N TYR A 88 -5.66 8.41 9.29
CA TYR A 88 -6.79 9.34 9.31
C TYR A 88 -7.33 9.60 10.72
N VAL A 89 -7.35 8.60 11.61
CA VAL A 89 -7.75 8.79 13.01
C VAL A 89 -6.85 9.81 13.71
N VAL A 90 -5.54 9.75 13.47
CA VAL A 90 -4.58 10.72 14.03
C VAL A 90 -4.74 12.08 13.38
N ALA A 91 -4.75 12.15 12.05
CA ALA A 91 -4.75 13.42 11.31
C ALA A 91 -6.05 14.23 11.46
N THR A 92 -7.17 13.56 11.72
CA THR A 92 -8.48 14.19 11.90
C THR A 92 -8.90 14.30 13.37
N ALA A 93 -7.99 14.05 14.32
CA ALA A 93 -8.26 14.19 15.74
C ALA A 93 -8.78 15.62 16.05
N GLY A 94 -9.91 15.70 16.75
CA GLY A 94 -10.57 16.97 17.06
C GLY A 94 -11.45 17.55 15.94
N GLN A 95 -11.47 16.96 14.75
CA GLN A 95 -12.37 17.38 13.67
C GLN A 95 -13.77 16.74 13.80
N PRO A 96 -14.82 17.35 13.22
CA PRO A 96 -16.16 16.77 13.19
C PRO A 96 -16.27 15.47 12.40
N TRP A 97 -15.43 15.29 11.37
CA TRP A 97 -15.41 14.09 10.54
C TRP A 97 -15.15 12.84 11.38
N LYS A 98 -15.86 11.75 11.06
CA LYS A 98 -15.74 10.46 11.74
C LYS A 98 -15.54 9.37 10.71
N LEU A 99 -14.57 8.49 10.97
CA LEU A 99 -14.27 7.37 10.09
C LEU A 99 -15.45 6.38 9.98
N ASP A 100 -16.16 6.14 11.09
CA ASP A 100 -17.24 5.13 11.25
C ASP A 100 -16.89 3.78 10.60
N PHE A 101 -15.99 3.06 11.28
CA PHE A 101 -15.36 1.84 10.75
C PHE A 101 -16.39 0.78 10.33
N GLU A 102 -17.36 0.50 11.20
CA GLU A 102 -18.34 -0.55 10.98
C GLU A 102 -19.28 -0.21 9.82
N ARG A 103 -19.83 1.01 9.79
CA ARG A 103 -20.70 1.44 8.67
C ARG A 103 -19.96 1.38 7.35
N ARG A 104 -18.72 1.85 7.31
CA ARG A 104 -17.90 1.91 6.10
C ARG A 104 -17.51 0.52 5.60
N ARG A 105 -17.10 -0.37 6.51
CA ARG A 105 -16.80 -1.77 6.21
C ARG A 105 -18.03 -2.47 5.64
N ASN A 106 -19.19 -2.34 6.29
CA ASN A 106 -20.42 -2.98 5.82
C ASN A 106 -20.83 -2.44 4.44
N ARG A 107 -20.83 -1.12 4.26
CA ARG A 107 -21.12 -0.49 2.96
C ARG A 107 -20.20 -1.00 1.85
N LEU A 108 -18.90 -1.09 2.10
CA LEU A 108 -17.93 -1.61 1.12
C LEU A 108 -18.27 -3.05 0.70
N PHE A 109 -18.43 -3.97 1.65
CA PHE A 109 -18.64 -5.38 1.34
C PHE A 109 -20.04 -5.67 0.79
N ASP A 110 -21.07 -4.98 1.27
CA ASP A 110 -22.43 -5.10 0.73
C ASP A 110 -22.49 -4.61 -0.72
N THR A 111 -21.82 -3.49 -1.02
CA THR A 111 -21.76 -2.96 -2.38
C THR A 111 -20.93 -3.86 -3.28
N ALA A 112 -19.76 -4.34 -2.82
CA ALA A 112 -18.92 -5.27 -3.58
C ALA A 112 -19.69 -6.54 -3.95
N LYS A 113 -20.49 -7.09 -3.02
CA LYS A 113 -21.36 -8.24 -3.27
C LYS A 113 -22.45 -7.91 -4.31
N ALA A 114 -23.10 -6.75 -4.20
CA ALA A 114 -24.15 -6.32 -5.12
C ALA A 114 -23.63 -6.04 -6.56
N GLU A 115 -22.37 -5.64 -6.67
CA GLU A 115 -21.65 -5.43 -7.95
C GLU A 115 -20.87 -6.65 -8.42
N GLN A 116 -20.98 -7.79 -7.70
CA GLN A 116 -20.29 -9.05 -8.03
C GLN A 116 -18.76 -8.89 -8.13
N VAL A 117 -18.19 -7.95 -7.39
CA VAL A 117 -16.75 -7.79 -7.25
C VAL A 117 -16.21 -9.03 -6.55
N SER A 118 -15.25 -9.72 -7.18
CA SER A 118 -14.64 -10.93 -6.63
C SER A 118 -13.18 -10.74 -6.22
N GLN A 119 -12.54 -9.65 -6.67
CA GLN A 119 -11.14 -9.35 -6.43
C GLN A 119 -10.94 -7.86 -6.17
N TYR A 120 -10.06 -7.52 -5.22
CA TYR A 120 -9.70 -6.13 -4.87
C TYR A 120 -8.32 -5.73 -5.39
N ARG A 121 -7.51 -6.72 -5.76
CA ARG A 121 -6.24 -6.58 -6.48
C ARG A 121 -6.09 -7.83 -7.37
N GLN A 122 -5.11 -7.82 -8.27
CA GLN A 122 -4.77 -9.02 -9.04
C GLN A 122 -4.53 -10.21 -8.10
N ASP A 123 -5.33 -11.27 -8.29
CA ASP A 123 -5.33 -12.50 -7.51
C ASP A 123 -5.71 -12.37 -6.02
N GLY A 124 -6.08 -11.17 -5.55
CA GLY A 124 -6.48 -10.92 -4.15
C GLY A 124 -7.99 -10.92 -3.99
N LYS A 125 -8.52 -11.88 -3.22
CA LYS A 125 -9.96 -12.07 -2.99
C LYS A 125 -10.50 -11.17 -1.87
N LEU A 126 -11.83 -11.04 -1.78
CA LEU A 126 -12.48 -10.22 -0.77
C LEU A 126 -12.26 -10.72 0.68
N GLU A 127 -12.07 -12.02 0.89
CA GLU A 127 -11.75 -12.58 2.21
C GLU A 127 -10.36 -12.13 2.70
N GLU A 128 -9.40 -12.01 1.77
CA GLU A 128 -8.08 -11.44 2.05
C GLU A 128 -8.22 -9.95 2.38
N LEU A 129 -9.05 -9.20 1.64
CA LEU A 129 -9.32 -7.79 1.93
C LEU A 129 -9.93 -7.62 3.33
N ALA A 130 -10.91 -8.44 3.71
CA ALA A 130 -11.52 -8.40 5.03
C ALA A 130 -10.47 -8.65 6.13
N SER A 131 -9.59 -9.63 5.91
CA SER A 131 -8.49 -9.94 6.84
C SER A 131 -7.51 -8.76 6.96
N LEU A 132 -7.18 -8.12 5.85
CA LEU A 132 -6.30 -6.95 5.79
C LEU A 132 -6.91 -5.73 6.50
N ILE A 133 -8.19 -5.44 6.28
CA ILE A 133 -8.91 -4.34 6.95
C ILE A 133 -8.98 -4.56 8.47
N ALA A 134 -9.01 -5.81 8.93
CA ALA A 134 -9.05 -6.15 10.35
C ALA A 134 -7.72 -5.96 11.09
N ILE A 135 -6.60 -5.74 10.38
CA ILE A 135 -5.29 -5.57 11.01
C ILE A 135 -5.24 -4.22 11.73
N GLU A 136 -5.13 -4.25 13.07
CA GLU A 136 -4.86 -3.06 13.88
C GLU A 136 -3.43 -2.60 13.67
N ARG A 137 -3.27 -1.43 13.04
CA ARG A 137 -1.96 -0.82 12.77
C ARG A 137 -1.55 0.09 13.92
N ARG A 138 -0.25 0.21 14.16
CA ARG A 138 0.36 1.10 15.15
C ARG A 138 1.34 2.07 14.48
N THR A 139 1.70 3.13 15.19
CA THR A 139 2.77 4.02 14.72
C THR A 139 4.10 3.25 14.66
N ALA A 140 4.71 3.21 13.48
CA ALA A 140 5.98 2.57 13.26
C ALA A 140 7.11 3.34 13.99
N PRO A 141 8.01 2.66 14.71
CA PRO A 141 9.17 3.31 15.31
C PRO A 141 10.19 3.72 14.24
N ILE A 142 10.86 4.86 14.45
CA ILE A 142 11.96 5.31 13.59
C ILE A 142 13.09 4.26 13.63
N PRO A 143 13.61 3.78 12.49
CA PRO A 143 14.73 2.83 12.50
C PRO A 143 16.00 3.42 13.13
N ASP A 144 16.72 2.62 13.93
CA ASP A 144 17.92 3.05 14.64
C ASP A 144 19.01 3.64 13.74
N PHE A 145 19.18 3.12 12.52
CA PHE A 145 20.22 3.58 11.59
C PHE A 145 19.94 4.95 10.95
N VAL A 146 18.71 5.48 11.09
CA VAL A 146 18.33 6.86 10.74
C VAL A 146 18.03 7.72 11.97
N SER A 147 17.88 7.10 13.14
CA SER A 147 17.71 7.78 14.43
C SER A 147 18.97 8.57 14.80
N GLY A 148 18.82 9.86 15.09
CA GLY A 148 19.89 10.70 15.65
C GLY A 148 20.86 11.34 14.64
N ALA A 149 20.72 11.09 13.34
CA ALA A 149 21.54 11.76 12.33
C ALA A 149 20.96 13.14 12.00
N ALA A 150 21.44 14.19 12.70
CA ALA A 150 21.11 15.57 12.36
C ALA A 150 21.38 15.83 10.85
N GLY A 151 20.33 16.21 10.12
CA GLY A 151 20.37 16.50 8.69
C GLY A 151 20.33 15.30 7.74
N THR A 152 19.95 14.10 8.20
CA THR A 152 19.63 12.99 7.28
C THR A 152 18.17 13.09 6.91
N ASP A 153 17.87 13.57 5.71
CA ASP A 153 16.52 13.50 5.16
C ASP A 153 16.21 12.02 4.85
N TRP A 154 15.12 11.50 5.38
CA TRP A 154 14.67 10.15 5.09
C TRP A 154 13.15 10.11 4.94
N VAL A 155 12.66 9.11 4.22
CA VAL A 155 11.24 8.85 4.01
C VAL A 155 10.97 7.36 4.17
N GLU A 156 9.79 7.04 4.68
CA GLU A 156 9.30 5.68 4.89
C GLU A 156 8.16 5.34 3.95
N PHE A 157 8.14 4.09 3.50
CA PHE A 157 7.03 3.48 2.78
C PHE A 157 6.69 2.13 3.42
N GLN A 158 5.50 2.04 4.01
CA GLN A 158 4.98 0.82 4.63
C GLN A 158 4.49 -0.19 3.59
N ASP A 159 4.03 -1.37 4.04
CA ASP A 159 3.56 -2.48 3.19
C ASP A 159 2.47 -2.09 2.18
N LEU A 160 1.63 -1.11 2.54
CA LEU A 160 0.61 -0.53 1.66
C LEU A 160 1.20 0.14 0.43
N GLY A 161 2.46 0.55 0.49
CA GLY A 161 3.19 1.17 -0.60
C GLY A 161 3.84 0.20 -1.57
N PHE A 162 3.69 -1.11 -1.39
CA PHE A 162 4.23 -2.07 -2.35
C PHE A 162 3.20 -2.50 -3.39
N ASN A 163 3.66 -2.62 -4.64
CA ASN A 163 2.94 -3.38 -5.65
C ASN A 163 3.07 -4.87 -5.33
N ARG A 164 1.93 -5.52 -5.12
CA ARG A 164 1.84 -6.92 -4.71
C ARG A 164 1.26 -7.76 -5.85
N TYR A 165 1.95 -8.84 -6.19
CA TYR A 165 1.58 -9.76 -7.28
C TYR A 165 1.51 -11.19 -6.77
N TYR A 166 0.61 -11.98 -7.38
CA TYR A 166 0.38 -13.38 -7.01
C TYR A 166 0.00 -13.51 -5.51
N ASP A 167 0.46 -14.58 -4.86
CA ASP A 167 0.30 -14.85 -3.44
C ASP A 167 1.27 -14.00 -2.59
N ALA A 168 0.88 -12.74 -2.36
CA ALA A 168 1.58 -11.78 -1.51
C ALA A 168 0.61 -10.99 -0.62
N PRO A 169 -0.20 -11.65 0.22
CA PRO A 169 -1.11 -10.96 1.12
C PRO A 169 -0.34 -10.13 2.14
N ILE A 170 -0.94 -9.03 2.58
CA ILE A 170 -0.51 -8.36 3.81
C ILE A 170 -1.17 -9.10 4.96
N VAL A 171 -0.39 -9.49 5.96
CA VAL A 171 -0.84 -10.22 7.13
C VAL A 171 -0.43 -9.49 8.40
N GLN A 172 -1.13 -9.77 9.49
CA GLN A 172 -0.70 -9.32 10.81
C GLN A 172 0.64 -9.96 11.16
N ASP A 173 1.61 -9.14 11.55
CA ASP A 173 2.91 -9.58 12.03
C ASP A 173 3.36 -8.69 13.20
N ALA A 174 3.41 -9.26 14.41
CA ALA A 174 3.78 -8.52 15.61
C ALA A 174 5.21 -7.98 15.59
N ALA A 175 6.10 -8.61 14.79
CA ALA A 175 7.48 -8.17 14.62
C ALA A 175 7.62 -7.00 13.63
N ALA A 176 6.61 -6.74 12.80
CA ALA A 176 6.64 -5.67 11.81
C ALA A 176 6.45 -4.30 12.45
N SER A 177 6.94 -3.26 11.79
CA SER A 177 7.04 -1.91 12.36
C SER A 177 5.68 -1.36 12.76
N ASP A 178 4.68 -1.46 11.89
CA ASP A 178 3.32 -1.00 12.12
C ASP A 178 2.33 -2.12 12.49
N GLY A 179 2.83 -3.36 12.66
CA GLY A 179 2.02 -4.54 12.99
C GLY A 179 1.53 -5.34 11.78
N ALA A 180 1.90 -4.94 10.55
CA ALA A 180 1.58 -5.66 9.33
C ALA A 180 2.81 -5.87 8.44
N ALA A 181 2.80 -6.92 7.63
CA ALA A 181 3.83 -7.12 6.60
C ALA A 181 3.27 -7.88 5.41
N VAL A 182 3.88 -7.68 4.24
CA VAL A 182 3.61 -8.53 3.08
C VAL A 182 4.25 -9.89 3.32
N ARG A 183 3.47 -10.97 3.24
CA ARG A 183 3.96 -12.35 3.34
C ARG A 183 4.01 -12.98 1.95
N MET A 184 5.18 -13.45 1.57
CA MET A 184 5.45 -14.22 0.35
C MET A 184 5.70 -15.68 0.69
N SER A 185 5.34 -16.59 -0.21
CA SER A 185 5.78 -17.98 -0.14
C SER A 185 7.28 -18.09 -0.37
N GLY A 186 8.01 -18.73 0.55
CA GLY A 186 9.44 -19.02 0.37
C GLY A 186 9.73 -20.01 -0.75
N LYS A 187 8.69 -20.67 -1.28
CA LYS A 187 8.75 -21.64 -2.38
C LYS A 187 8.51 -21.02 -3.76
N SER A 188 8.18 -19.73 -3.83
CA SER A 188 7.92 -19.02 -5.08
C SER A 188 9.10 -18.14 -5.46
N ALA A 189 9.61 -18.31 -6.67
CA ALA A 189 10.63 -17.42 -7.25
C ALA A 189 10.01 -16.18 -7.94
N ALA A 190 8.72 -15.90 -7.73
CA ALA A 190 8.07 -14.74 -8.34
C ALA A 190 8.53 -13.42 -7.70
N TRP A 191 8.51 -12.33 -8.48
CA TRP A 191 8.74 -10.97 -8.01
C TRP A 191 7.46 -10.38 -7.43
N SER A 192 7.01 -11.02 -6.36
CA SER A 192 5.70 -10.80 -5.75
C SER A 192 5.59 -9.47 -5.01
N VAL A 193 6.71 -8.87 -4.60
CA VAL A 193 6.76 -7.55 -3.98
C VAL A 193 7.65 -6.65 -4.80
N GLN A 194 7.11 -5.52 -5.25
CA GLN A 194 7.83 -4.49 -5.99
C GLN A 194 7.58 -3.11 -5.39
N PHE A 195 8.60 -2.26 -5.44
CA PHE A 195 8.49 -0.84 -5.12
C PHE A 195 8.81 -0.02 -6.37
N LYS A 196 7.88 0.86 -6.74
CA LYS A 196 8.01 1.75 -7.89
C LYS A 196 8.61 3.08 -7.45
N LEU A 197 9.53 3.60 -8.27
CA LEU A 197 10.37 4.74 -7.91
C LEU A 197 9.65 6.08 -8.06
N ASP A 198 8.44 6.12 -8.62
CA ASP A 198 7.60 7.32 -8.78
C ASP A 198 7.15 7.89 -7.42
N LYS A 199 7.17 7.03 -6.39
CA LYS A 199 6.87 7.32 -4.99
C LYS A 199 7.97 8.06 -4.25
N LEU A 200 9.20 8.01 -4.74
CA LEU A 200 10.30 8.74 -4.11
C LEU A 200 10.03 10.25 -4.16
N PRO A 201 10.54 11.02 -3.19
CA PRO A 201 10.48 12.47 -3.26
C PRO A 201 11.06 12.99 -4.58
N ALA A 202 10.44 14.03 -5.13
CA ALA A 202 10.78 14.56 -6.45
C ALA A 202 12.24 15.06 -6.53
N GLU A 203 12.77 15.52 -5.41
CA GLU A 203 14.15 15.99 -5.29
C GLU A 203 15.03 15.00 -4.52
N GLY A 204 16.32 15.04 -4.81
CA GLY A 204 17.33 14.27 -4.08
C GLY A 204 17.67 12.92 -4.72
N ARG A 205 18.67 12.29 -4.11
CA ARG A 205 19.22 10.99 -4.49
C ARG A 205 19.15 10.12 -3.24
N TRP A 206 18.64 8.90 -3.36
CA TRP A 206 18.18 8.11 -2.23
C TRP A 206 18.83 6.73 -2.21
N ASP A 207 19.46 6.36 -1.11
CA ASP A 207 19.76 4.97 -0.80
C ASP A 207 18.51 4.31 -0.23
N LEU A 208 18.16 3.12 -0.73
CA LEU A 208 16.94 2.41 -0.32
C LEU A 208 17.30 1.16 0.50
N TYR A 209 16.51 0.89 1.53
CA TYR A 209 16.69 -0.24 2.44
C TYR A 209 15.35 -0.95 2.63
N MET A 210 15.30 -2.25 2.30
CA MET A 210 14.13 -3.10 2.52
C MET A 210 14.22 -3.79 3.88
N ALA A 211 13.19 -3.70 4.71
CA ALA A 211 13.07 -4.47 5.94
C ALA A 211 12.52 -5.86 5.63
N ILE A 212 13.33 -6.90 5.83
CA ILE A 212 13.00 -8.28 5.46
C ILE A 212 13.22 -9.23 6.64
N ARG A 213 12.31 -10.19 6.78
CA ARG A 213 12.41 -11.33 7.69
C ARG A 213 12.03 -12.61 6.95
N ALA A 214 12.49 -13.76 7.42
CA ALA A 214 12.02 -15.06 6.92
C ALA A 214 11.73 -16.01 8.08
N ASP A 215 10.77 -16.89 7.89
CA ASP A 215 10.58 -18.04 8.77
C ASP A 215 11.46 -19.19 8.25
N ALA A 216 12.28 -19.75 9.12
CA ALA A 216 13.06 -20.94 8.78
C ALA A 216 12.11 -22.13 8.55
N GLY A 217 12.24 -22.80 7.42
CA GLY A 217 11.67 -24.13 7.21
C GLY A 217 12.73 -25.22 7.44
N ALA A 218 12.50 -26.41 6.89
CA ALA A 218 13.42 -27.56 7.01
C ALA A 218 14.67 -27.49 6.11
N GLY A 219 15.04 -26.29 5.64
CA GLY A 219 16.10 -26.08 4.67
C GLY A 219 17.48 -25.76 5.27
N ASP A 220 18.45 -25.52 4.39
CA ASP A 220 19.82 -25.16 4.76
C ASP A 220 19.92 -23.65 5.03
N LEU A 221 20.17 -23.30 6.29
CA LEU A 221 20.22 -21.92 6.74
C LEU A 221 21.32 -21.08 6.06
N ALA A 222 22.39 -21.71 5.56
CA ALA A 222 23.47 -21.00 4.88
C ALA A 222 23.13 -20.62 3.43
N LYS A 223 22.06 -21.20 2.85
CA LYS A 223 21.66 -20.90 1.47
C LYS A 223 20.93 -19.58 1.37
N THR A 224 21.05 -18.96 0.19
CA THR A 224 20.30 -17.75 -0.16
C THR A 224 18.80 -18.02 -0.11
N ALA A 225 18.10 -17.30 0.76
CA ALA A 225 16.64 -17.35 0.87
C ALA A 225 15.93 -16.23 0.14
N VAL A 226 16.57 -15.06 0.02
CA VAL A 226 15.97 -13.88 -0.58
C VAL A 226 16.97 -13.18 -1.49
N GLN A 227 16.47 -12.66 -2.61
CA GLN A 227 17.15 -11.68 -3.44
C GLN A 227 16.41 -10.35 -3.35
N VAL A 228 17.15 -9.29 -3.01
CA VAL A 228 16.66 -7.91 -3.04
C VAL A 228 17.35 -7.19 -4.16
N GLY A 229 16.61 -6.74 -5.16
CA GLY A 229 17.20 -6.21 -6.38
C GLY A 229 16.52 -4.98 -6.93
N SER A 230 17.19 -4.35 -7.89
CA SER A 230 16.68 -3.23 -8.68
C SER A 230 16.64 -3.62 -10.14
N HIS A 231 15.69 -3.11 -10.90
CA HIS A 231 15.59 -3.33 -12.34
C HIS A 231 15.34 -2.03 -13.09
N PRO A 232 15.79 -1.91 -14.35
CA PRO A 232 16.81 -2.74 -15.03
C PRO A 232 18.25 -2.42 -14.56
N PRO A 233 19.25 -3.33 -14.75
CA PRO A 233 19.12 -4.68 -15.31
C PRO A 233 18.57 -5.69 -14.29
N MET A 234 17.95 -6.76 -14.77
CA MET A 234 17.25 -7.75 -13.93
C MET A 234 18.17 -8.58 -13.00
N ASN A 235 19.47 -8.63 -13.31
CA ASN A 235 20.47 -9.40 -12.56
C ASN A 235 21.16 -8.59 -11.44
N ARG A 236 20.67 -7.38 -11.13
CA ARG A 236 21.23 -6.55 -10.06
C ARG A 236 20.48 -6.79 -8.76
N PHE A 237 21.03 -7.67 -7.92
CA PHE A 237 20.46 -8.00 -6.61
C PHE A 237 21.55 -8.30 -5.57
N VAL A 238 21.17 -8.18 -4.30
CA VAL A 238 21.89 -8.73 -3.15
C VAL A 238 21.21 -10.04 -2.76
N ALA A 239 22.00 -11.11 -2.67
CA ALA A 239 21.56 -12.40 -2.16
C ALA A 239 21.73 -12.44 -0.64
N VAL A 240 20.66 -12.75 0.08
CA VAL A 240 20.65 -12.80 1.55
C VAL A 240 20.43 -14.25 2.01
N PRO A 241 21.37 -14.84 2.75
CA PRO A 241 21.21 -16.16 3.36
C PRO A 241 20.07 -16.22 4.38
N LEU A 242 19.51 -17.41 4.59
CA LEU A 242 18.39 -17.63 5.52
C LEU A 242 18.77 -17.35 6.99
N ASP A 243 19.98 -17.73 7.42
CA ASP A 243 20.49 -17.43 8.77
C ASP A 243 20.55 -15.92 9.08
N GLY A 244 20.72 -15.10 8.05
CA GLY A 244 20.65 -13.65 8.13
C GLY A 244 19.24 -13.16 8.49
N LEU A 245 18.20 -13.85 8.04
CA LEU A 245 16.79 -13.39 8.09
C LEU A 245 15.94 -14.14 9.13
N ALA A 246 16.27 -15.37 9.46
CA ALA A 246 15.53 -16.24 10.38
C ALA A 246 15.84 -15.93 11.86
N LYS A 247 15.82 -14.64 12.23
CA LYS A 247 16.17 -14.14 13.56
C LYS A 247 14.96 -13.68 14.38
N GLY A 248 13.75 -13.89 13.87
CA GLY A 248 12.51 -13.37 14.46
C GLY A 248 12.37 -11.84 14.38
N THR A 249 13.32 -11.12 13.78
CA THR A 249 13.34 -9.66 13.65
C THR A 249 13.67 -9.26 12.22
N TYR A 250 13.14 -8.11 11.79
CA TYR A 250 13.38 -7.57 10.46
C TYR A 250 14.82 -7.05 10.32
N GLN A 251 15.46 -7.39 9.21
CA GLN A 251 16.79 -6.92 8.84
C GLN A 251 16.69 -5.95 7.66
N TYR A 252 17.43 -4.85 7.71
CA TYR A 252 17.50 -3.90 6.60
C TYR A 252 18.52 -4.35 5.56
N VAL A 253 18.04 -4.63 4.36
CA VAL A 253 18.85 -4.99 3.20
C VAL A 253 18.95 -3.79 2.27
N LYS A 254 20.16 -3.27 2.07
CA LYS A 254 20.39 -2.17 1.11
C LYS A 254 20.11 -2.65 -0.31
N VAL A 255 19.30 -1.90 -1.04
CA VAL A 255 18.99 -2.18 -2.44
C VAL A 255 20.20 -1.79 -3.30
N PRO A 256 20.73 -2.69 -4.15
CA PRO A 256 21.88 -2.40 -5.01
C PRO A 256 21.49 -1.49 -6.17
N GLY A 257 22.45 -0.73 -6.71
CA GLY A 257 22.27 0.09 -7.91
C GLY A 257 21.87 1.54 -7.67
N GLY A 258 21.71 1.93 -6.40
CA GLY A 258 21.50 3.31 -6.02
C GLY A 258 22.75 4.21 -6.19
N PRO A 259 22.62 5.50 -5.83
CA PRO A 259 21.37 6.11 -5.36
C PRO A 259 20.30 6.20 -6.43
N PHE A 260 19.06 6.10 -5.97
CA PHE A 260 17.87 6.20 -6.79
C PHE A 260 17.35 7.63 -6.80
N VAL A 261 16.65 7.98 -7.87
CA VAL A 261 15.90 9.24 -8.00
C VAL A 261 14.45 8.87 -8.30
N ARG A 262 13.55 9.82 -8.11
CA ARG A 262 12.17 9.64 -8.56
C ARG A 262 12.15 9.32 -10.05
N GLU A 263 11.42 8.28 -10.42
CA GLU A 263 11.33 7.79 -11.79
C GLU A 263 9.91 7.33 -12.08
N VAL A 264 9.30 7.89 -13.13
CA VAL A 264 7.90 7.64 -13.49
C VAL A 264 7.74 6.48 -14.47
N ASN A 265 8.85 5.96 -15.03
CA ASN A 265 8.80 4.72 -15.78
C ASN A 265 8.66 3.51 -14.83
N HIS A 266 7.46 2.92 -14.76
CA HIS A 266 7.14 1.78 -13.91
C HIS A 266 7.81 0.45 -14.35
N GLU A 267 8.54 0.43 -15.47
CA GLU A 267 9.48 -0.64 -15.83
C GLU A 267 10.77 -0.60 -15.00
N LYS A 268 11.00 0.47 -14.23
CA LYS A 268 12.09 0.58 -13.26
C LYS A 268 11.56 0.45 -11.84
N GLY A 269 12.32 -0.23 -10.99
CA GLY A 269 11.87 -0.44 -9.61
C GLY A 269 12.80 -1.30 -8.78
N VAL A 270 12.34 -1.56 -7.56
CA VAL A 270 12.94 -2.51 -6.62
C VAL A 270 12.03 -3.74 -6.55
N HIS A 271 12.61 -4.90 -6.33
CA HIS A 271 11.87 -6.14 -6.12
C HIS A 271 12.46 -6.95 -4.96
N VAL A 272 11.59 -7.76 -4.34
CA VAL A 272 11.97 -8.83 -3.43
C VAL A 272 11.52 -10.16 -4.04
N GLN A 273 12.42 -11.13 -4.03
CA GLN A 273 12.21 -12.47 -4.58
C GLN A 273 12.68 -13.50 -3.57
N ALA A 274 11.83 -14.49 -3.25
CA ALA A 274 12.27 -15.64 -2.49
C ALA A 274 13.06 -16.61 -3.37
N VAL A 275 14.01 -17.34 -2.78
CA VAL A 275 14.83 -18.34 -3.44
C VAL A 275 14.49 -19.71 -2.83
N PRO A 276 13.73 -20.56 -3.54
CA PRO A 276 13.17 -21.80 -2.98
C PRO A 276 14.21 -22.78 -2.42
N ALA A 277 15.43 -22.76 -2.96
CA ALA A 277 16.50 -23.68 -2.59
C ALA A 277 16.97 -23.58 -1.13
N ALA A 278 16.71 -22.46 -0.44
CA ALA A 278 17.02 -22.33 0.99
C ALA A 278 15.96 -22.96 1.91
N GLY A 279 14.77 -23.30 1.40
CA GLY A 279 13.72 -23.92 2.19
C GLY A 279 13.11 -23.00 3.27
N ALA A 280 13.14 -21.68 3.07
CA ALA A 280 12.31 -20.77 3.86
C ALA A 280 10.83 -21.13 3.66
N GLU A 281 10.04 -21.10 4.73
CA GLU A 281 8.59 -21.33 4.61
C GLU A 281 7.92 -20.09 4.04
N HIS A 282 8.17 -18.94 4.67
CA HIS A 282 7.66 -17.64 4.28
C HIS A 282 8.76 -16.59 4.32
N VAL A 283 8.64 -15.58 3.46
CA VAL A 283 9.45 -14.36 3.45
C VAL A 283 8.52 -13.19 3.71
N PHE A 284 8.90 -12.27 4.59
CA PHE A 284 8.12 -11.12 4.97
C PHE A 284 8.83 -9.83 4.59
N VAL A 285 8.04 -8.86 4.14
CA VAL A 285 8.49 -7.50 3.81
C VAL A 285 7.63 -6.50 4.57
N ASP A 286 8.25 -5.77 5.51
CA ASP A 286 7.60 -4.80 6.40
C ASP A 286 7.52 -3.44 5.72
N ARG A 287 8.67 -2.79 5.52
CA ARG A 287 8.77 -1.42 4.99
C ARG A 287 10.00 -1.19 4.14
N LEU A 288 10.00 -0.09 3.40
CA LEU A 288 11.16 0.48 2.72
C LEU A 288 11.52 1.81 3.36
N ILE A 289 12.81 2.02 3.62
CA ILE A 289 13.37 3.28 4.09
C ILE A 289 14.23 3.88 2.98
N ALA A 290 13.93 5.10 2.57
CA ALA A 290 14.72 5.90 1.65
C ALA A 290 15.54 6.92 2.44
N VAL A 291 16.86 6.92 2.27
CA VAL A 291 17.79 7.83 2.96
C VAL A 291 18.47 8.72 1.93
N ARG A 292 18.35 10.04 2.08
CA ARG A 292 18.93 11.00 1.14
C ARG A 292 20.46 10.98 1.23
N ILE A 293 21.10 10.86 0.08
CA ILE A 293 22.54 11.06 -0.06
C ILE A 293 22.82 12.56 -0.16
N ARG A 294 23.80 13.04 0.61
CA ARG A 294 24.31 14.41 0.55
C ARG A 294 25.31 14.59 -0.61
#